data_AF-A0A969FMZ1-F1
#
_entry.id   AF-A0A969FMZ1-F1
#
_cell.length_a   1.000
_cell.length_b   1.000
_cell.length_c   1.000
_cell.angle_alpha   90.00
_cell.angle_beta   90.00
_cell.angle_gamma   90.00
#
_symmetry.space_group_name_H-M   'P 1'
#
loop_
_entity.id
_entity.type
_entity.pdbx_description
1 polymer ?
#
loop_
_entity_poly.entity_id
_entity_poly.type
_entity_poly.pdbx_seq_one_letter_code
_entity_poly.pdbx_strand_id
1 'polypeptide(L)'
;MDQPWRSFVDGGWLTTADIPGDTLFREFVSSTTYDLDGDGLLDLLIPRDATGSWWLWHSDGDGTLSPLELPESPGWTAQLSKPTRALAAMDLDGDGLHDPAFWRHSGGTAANWDLWRHAGSQPDRIIRITDGLGQVVEIDYAALTDIHAEGLDDGPQELFDDCSWPHDCHRSPRVVVSQHRLDAGVEPGVFREFDHRYRGSRGHLLERRWLGFFRHTVTEHTWHQGQRLPIARRSVGFPNLSHDGPWAPRPWPASLERSSSNASSSTAASSTPATC
;
A
#
# COMPACT_ATOMS: atom_id res chain seq x y z
N MET A 1 8.40 38.16 -10.43
CA MET A 1 8.40 37.15 -9.35
C MET A 1 7.39 36.11 -9.74
N ASP A 2 7.83 35.12 -10.51
CA ASP A 2 6.98 34.01 -10.94
C ASP A 2 6.73 33.07 -9.77
N GLN A 3 5.46 32.71 -9.58
CA GLN A 3 4.99 31.82 -8.54
C GLN A 3 5.12 30.37 -9.04
N PRO A 4 6.02 29.54 -8.49
CA PRO A 4 6.38 28.22 -9.05
C PRO A 4 5.44 27.09 -8.59
N TRP A 5 4.13 27.37 -8.47
CA TRP A 5 3.16 26.33 -8.11
C TRP A 5 2.78 25.54 -9.36
N ARG A 6 3.55 24.48 -9.62
CA ARG A 6 3.20 23.29 -10.44
C ARG A 6 2.27 23.60 -11.61
N SER A 7 2.84 24.11 -12.70
CA SER A 7 2.17 24.05 -13.99
C SER A 7 1.96 22.58 -14.33
N PHE A 8 0.72 22.12 -14.33
CA PHE A 8 0.33 21.11 -15.32
C PHE A 8 0.73 21.73 -16.67
N VAL A 9 1.77 21.19 -17.30
CA VAL A 9 1.92 21.38 -18.74
C VAL A 9 0.84 20.47 -19.31
N ASP A 10 -0.20 21.06 -19.92
CA ASP A 10 -1.35 20.32 -20.45
C ASP A 10 -0.89 19.08 -21.24
N GLY A 11 -1.05 17.91 -20.63
CA GLY A 11 -0.89 16.61 -21.25
C GLY A 11 -2.28 16.05 -21.48
N GLY A 12 -2.89 16.43 -22.60
CA GLY A 12 -4.13 15.82 -23.08
C GLY A 12 -3.80 14.72 -24.07
N TRP A 13 -4.24 13.50 -23.79
CA TRP A 13 -4.19 12.41 -24.77
C TRP A 13 -5.46 12.47 -25.63
N LEU A 14 -5.30 12.68 -26.93
CA LEU A 14 -6.38 12.53 -27.90
C LEU A 14 -6.23 11.16 -28.55
N THR A 15 -7.10 10.21 -28.19
CA THR A 15 -7.25 8.99 -28.99
C THR A 15 -8.21 9.31 -30.14
N THR A 16 -7.73 9.21 -31.38
CA THR A 16 -8.56 9.34 -32.57
C THR A 16 -8.81 7.94 -33.13
N ALA A 17 -10.08 7.59 -33.33
CA ALA A 17 -10.45 6.40 -34.09
C ALA A 17 -10.41 6.77 -35.58
N ASP A 18 -9.51 6.16 -36.35
CA ASP A 18 -9.33 6.47 -37.78
C ASP A 18 -10.46 5.89 -38.64
N ILE A 19 -11.23 4.92 -38.11
CA ILE A 19 -12.28 4.19 -38.84
C ILE A 19 -13.53 4.02 -37.96
N PRO A 20 -14.75 4.27 -38.49
CA PRO A 20 -16.00 3.90 -37.80
C PRO A 20 -16.02 2.41 -37.47
N GLY A 21 -16.17 2.06 -36.18
CA GLY A 21 -16.13 0.68 -35.70
C GLY A 21 -14.80 0.24 -35.09
N ASP A 22 -13.79 1.12 -35.09
CA ASP A 22 -12.54 0.89 -34.39
C ASP A 22 -12.74 0.75 -32.87
N THR A 23 -12.06 -0.24 -32.29
CA THR A 23 -12.18 -0.61 -30.88
C THR A 23 -11.25 0.19 -29.98
N LEU A 24 -10.32 0.98 -30.54
CA LEU A 24 -9.35 1.79 -29.78
C LEU A 24 -9.99 2.67 -28.69
N PHE A 25 -11.11 3.34 -28.99
CA PHE A 25 -11.81 4.15 -27.98
C PHE A 25 -12.35 3.28 -26.83
N ARG A 26 -12.77 2.05 -27.12
CA ARG A 26 -13.30 1.11 -26.12
C ARG A 26 -12.20 0.56 -25.23
N GLU A 27 -11.06 0.23 -25.82
CA GLU A 27 -9.86 -0.22 -25.11
C GLU A 27 -9.37 0.88 -24.16
N PHE A 28 -9.34 2.13 -24.62
CA PHE A 28 -8.98 3.28 -23.80
C PHE A 28 -9.93 3.49 -22.62
N VAL A 29 -11.25 3.52 -22.83
CA VAL A 29 -12.21 3.71 -21.71
C VAL A 29 -12.32 2.50 -20.78
N SER A 30 -11.74 1.37 -21.16
CA SER A 30 -11.59 0.18 -20.33
C SER A 30 -10.22 0.09 -19.66
N SER A 31 -9.28 1.01 -19.90
CA SER A 31 -7.94 0.98 -19.29
C SER A 31 -7.95 1.34 -17.79
N THR A 32 -6.87 0.98 -17.09
CA THR A 32 -6.65 1.36 -15.68
C THR A 32 -5.19 1.69 -15.44
N THR A 33 -4.92 2.56 -14.47
CA THR A 33 -3.57 2.70 -13.91
C THR A 33 -3.23 1.46 -13.08
N TYR A 34 -1.98 1.04 -13.14
CA TYR A 34 -1.48 -0.18 -12.53
C TYR A 34 0.03 -0.02 -12.30
N ASP A 35 0.59 -0.53 -11.21
CA ASP A 35 2.04 -0.50 -10.97
C ASP A 35 2.51 -1.95 -11.13
N LEU A 36 2.97 -2.33 -12.33
CA LEU A 36 3.28 -3.73 -12.62
C LEU A 36 4.60 -4.15 -11.99
N ASP A 37 5.61 -3.30 -12.06
CA ASP A 37 6.95 -3.69 -11.62
C ASP A 37 7.17 -3.38 -10.13
N GLY A 38 6.35 -2.52 -9.52
CA GLY A 38 6.34 -2.16 -8.11
C GLY A 38 7.28 -1.01 -7.76
N ASP A 39 7.76 -0.26 -8.76
CA ASP A 39 8.74 0.82 -8.58
C ASP A 39 8.13 2.10 -7.96
N GLY A 40 6.81 2.12 -7.80
CA GLY A 40 6.02 3.22 -7.25
C GLY A 40 5.55 4.23 -8.30
N LEU A 41 5.81 3.99 -9.57
CA LEU A 41 5.27 4.71 -10.71
C LEU A 41 4.03 3.98 -11.25
N LEU A 42 3.05 4.75 -11.70
CA LEU A 42 1.84 4.16 -12.28
C LEU A 42 2.03 3.98 -13.78
N ASP A 43 1.96 2.74 -14.23
CA ASP A 43 1.79 2.33 -15.61
C ASP A 43 0.32 2.44 -16.05
N LEU A 44 0.07 2.19 -17.33
CA LEU A 44 -1.26 2.11 -17.90
C LEU A 44 -1.50 0.74 -18.55
N LEU A 45 -2.42 -0.03 -17.96
CA LEU A 45 -2.86 -1.32 -18.46
C LEU A 45 -4.06 -1.15 -19.41
N ILE A 46 -3.92 -1.63 -20.64
CA ILE A 46 -4.91 -1.49 -21.71
C ILE A 46 -5.25 -2.87 -22.30
N PRO A 47 -6.54 -3.27 -22.31
CA PRO A 47 -6.95 -4.49 -22.99
C PRO A 47 -6.88 -4.31 -24.52
N ARG A 48 -6.50 -5.36 -25.25
CA ARG A 48 -6.56 -5.36 -26.72
C ARG A 48 -7.65 -6.29 -27.22
N ASP A 49 -8.68 -5.72 -27.84
CA ASP A 49 -9.82 -6.46 -28.38
C ASP A 49 -9.42 -7.31 -29.59
N ALA A 50 -8.54 -6.79 -30.45
CA ALA A 50 -8.13 -7.46 -31.69
C ALA A 50 -7.38 -8.78 -31.45
N THR A 51 -6.64 -8.87 -30.35
CA THR A 51 -5.80 -10.05 -30.03
C THR A 51 -6.25 -10.79 -28.78
N GLY A 52 -7.15 -10.21 -27.98
CA GLY A 52 -7.51 -10.74 -26.67
C GLY A 52 -6.34 -10.75 -25.67
N SER A 53 -5.30 -9.94 -25.92
CA SER A 53 -4.12 -9.78 -25.05
C SER A 53 -4.16 -8.41 -24.35
N TRP A 54 -3.09 -8.08 -23.63
CA TRP A 54 -2.97 -6.83 -22.88
C TRP A 54 -1.72 -6.07 -23.27
N TRP A 55 -1.82 -4.74 -23.25
CA TRP A 55 -0.70 -3.83 -23.28
C TRP A 55 -0.50 -3.21 -21.91
N LEU A 56 0.75 -3.17 -21.49
CA LEU A 56 1.22 -2.25 -20.47
C LEU A 56 1.94 -1.10 -21.17
N TRP A 57 1.55 0.12 -20.87
CA TRP A 57 2.37 1.28 -21.15
C TRP A 57 3.16 1.58 -19.89
N HIS A 58 4.38 1.08 -19.87
CA HIS A 58 5.32 1.17 -18.75
C HIS A 58 5.77 2.62 -18.54
N SER A 59 5.76 3.10 -17.32
CA SER A 59 6.27 4.42 -16.97
C SER A 59 7.79 4.41 -16.85
N ASP A 60 8.48 5.15 -17.71
CA ASP A 60 9.95 5.22 -17.69
C ASP A 60 10.50 6.23 -16.66
N GLY A 61 9.62 6.85 -15.86
CA GLY A 61 9.98 7.77 -14.77
C GLY A 61 10.42 9.18 -15.20
N ASP A 62 10.57 9.41 -16.50
CA ASP A 62 10.88 10.72 -17.09
C ASP A 62 9.65 11.41 -17.73
N GLY A 63 8.46 10.82 -17.53
CA GLY A 63 7.20 11.26 -18.12
C GLY A 63 6.89 10.62 -19.48
N THR A 64 7.74 9.73 -19.99
CA THR A 64 7.47 8.93 -21.18
C THR A 64 6.89 7.55 -20.81
N LEU A 65 6.27 6.90 -21.80
CA LEU A 65 5.69 5.57 -21.67
C LEU A 65 6.25 4.63 -22.75
N SER A 66 6.65 3.43 -22.34
CA SER A 66 7.14 2.38 -23.23
C SER A 66 6.11 1.24 -23.37
N PRO A 67 5.64 0.92 -24.58
CA PRO A 67 4.65 -0.15 -24.76
C PRO A 67 5.29 -1.53 -24.60
N LEU A 68 4.71 -2.34 -23.73
CA LEU A 68 5.04 -3.74 -23.48
C LEU A 68 3.81 -4.60 -23.71
N GLU A 69 3.93 -5.60 -24.58
CA GLU A 69 2.88 -6.61 -24.75
C GLU A 69 3.01 -7.71 -23.70
N LEU A 70 1.88 -8.12 -23.12
CA LEU A 70 1.79 -9.17 -22.12
C LEU A 70 1.13 -10.42 -22.74
N PRO A 71 1.82 -11.20 -23.59
CA PRO A 71 1.21 -12.33 -24.31
C PRO A 71 0.87 -13.52 -23.41
N GLU A 72 1.53 -13.65 -22.26
CA GLU A 72 1.28 -14.73 -21.28
C GLU A 72 0.16 -14.38 -20.28
N SER A 73 -0.38 -13.16 -20.38
CA SER A 73 -1.46 -12.72 -19.53
C SER A 73 -2.79 -13.41 -19.92
N PRO A 74 -3.68 -13.71 -18.95
CA PRO A 74 -4.93 -14.37 -19.26
C PRO A 74 -5.75 -13.61 -20.31
N GLY A 75 -6.28 -14.36 -21.28
CA GLY A 75 -6.93 -13.78 -22.44
C GLY A 75 -8.16 -12.94 -22.07
N TRP A 76 -8.20 -11.69 -22.54
CA TRP A 76 -9.38 -10.83 -22.49
C TRP A 76 -10.34 -11.18 -23.63
N THR A 77 -10.95 -12.37 -23.55
CA THR A 77 -11.63 -12.98 -24.71
C THR A 77 -13.12 -12.64 -24.86
N ALA A 78 -13.64 -11.66 -24.14
CA ALA A 78 -15.08 -11.52 -24.02
C ALA A 78 -15.60 -10.24 -24.71
N GLN A 79 -16.09 -10.42 -25.93
CA GLN A 79 -16.78 -9.38 -26.72
C GLN A 79 -17.98 -8.73 -25.99
N LEU A 80 -18.52 -9.38 -24.96
CA LEU A 80 -19.61 -8.89 -24.10
C LEU A 80 -19.14 -8.36 -22.72
N SER A 81 -17.84 -8.44 -22.37
CA SER A 81 -17.24 -7.87 -21.14
C SER A 81 -16.79 -6.44 -21.30
N LYS A 82 -17.52 -5.69 -22.11
CA LYS A 82 -17.13 -4.34 -22.55
C LYS A 82 -17.88 -3.21 -21.84
N PRO A 83 -18.33 -3.30 -20.57
CA PRO A 83 -18.69 -2.07 -19.88
C PRO A 83 -17.42 -1.29 -19.58
N THR A 84 -17.46 0.01 -19.85
CA THR A 84 -16.63 0.99 -19.17
C THR A 84 -16.58 0.66 -17.68
N ARG A 85 -15.39 0.54 -17.08
CA ARG A 85 -15.14 0.18 -15.65
C ARG A 85 -15.19 -1.31 -15.30
N ALA A 86 -14.92 -2.21 -16.25
CA ALA A 86 -14.75 -3.64 -15.96
C ALA A 86 -13.38 -4.00 -15.35
N LEU A 87 -12.44 -3.04 -15.26
CA LEU A 87 -11.11 -3.19 -14.68
C LEU A 87 -10.99 -2.46 -13.35
N ALA A 88 -10.26 -3.06 -12.42
CA ALA A 88 -9.69 -2.39 -11.27
C ALA A 88 -8.27 -2.92 -11.02
N ALA A 89 -7.40 -2.04 -10.52
CA ALA A 89 -6.12 -2.40 -9.95
C ALA A 89 -6.18 -2.10 -8.45
N MET A 90 -5.85 -3.09 -7.62
CA MET A 90 -5.77 -2.94 -6.17
C MET A 90 -4.88 -4.02 -5.58
N ASP A 91 -4.33 -3.80 -4.40
CA ASP A 91 -3.63 -4.83 -3.63
C ASP A 91 -4.67 -5.77 -2.99
N LEU A 92 -4.93 -6.93 -3.60
CA LEU A 92 -6.01 -7.85 -3.21
C LEU A 92 -5.61 -8.77 -2.06
N ASP A 93 -4.35 -9.19 -1.99
CA ASP A 93 -3.85 -10.07 -0.93
C ASP A 93 -2.99 -9.36 0.12
N GLY A 94 -2.80 -8.05 -0.03
CA GLY A 94 -2.16 -7.20 0.94
C GLY A 94 -0.63 -7.25 0.86
N ASP A 95 -0.04 -7.86 -0.16
CA ASP A 95 1.41 -8.04 -0.30
C ASP A 95 2.17 -6.75 -0.66
N GLY A 96 1.42 -5.67 -0.91
CA GLY A 96 1.93 -4.35 -1.24
C GLY A 96 2.20 -4.14 -2.73
N LEU A 97 1.80 -5.08 -3.59
CA LEU A 97 1.83 -4.98 -5.05
C LEU A 97 0.40 -4.83 -5.57
N HIS A 98 0.26 -4.22 -6.75
CA HIS A 98 -1.06 -4.14 -7.37
C HIS A 98 -1.44 -5.47 -8.05
N ASP A 99 -2.70 -5.83 -7.91
CA ASP A 99 -3.35 -6.95 -8.58
C ASP A 99 -4.46 -6.45 -9.52
N PRO A 100 -4.44 -6.82 -10.82
CA PRO A 100 -5.55 -6.53 -11.70
C PRO A 100 -6.72 -7.50 -11.46
N ALA A 101 -7.91 -6.92 -11.31
CA ALA A 101 -9.17 -7.63 -11.24
C ALA A 101 -10.06 -7.18 -12.39
N PHE A 102 -10.68 -8.13 -13.08
CA PHE A 102 -11.64 -7.77 -14.13
C PHE A 102 -12.81 -8.71 -14.26
N TRP A 103 -13.90 -8.11 -14.75
CA TRP A 103 -15.11 -8.83 -15.04
C TRP A 103 -14.98 -9.55 -16.38
N ARG A 104 -15.11 -10.88 -16.35
CA ARG A 104 -15.12 -11.74 -17.53
C ARG A 104 -16.49 -12.36 -17.75
N HIS A 105 -16.99 -12.22 -18.97
CA HIS A 105 -18.24 -12.79 -19.45
C HIS A 105 -17.93 -13.93 -20.42
N SER A 106 -18.17 -15.18 -20.02
CA SER A 106 -17.82 -16.37 -20.79
C SER A 106 -18.92 -16.83 -21.77
N GLY A 107 -20.04 -16.09 -21.86
CA GLY A 107 -21.16 -16.34 -22.77
C GLY A 107 -22.44 -16.74 -22.03
N GLY A 108 -23.60 -16.56 -22.66
CA GLY A 108 -24.90 -16.78 -22.00
C GLY A 108 -25.11 -15.81 -20.83
N THR A 109 -25.52 -16.31 -19.66
CA THR A 109 -25.66 -15.54 -18.41
C THR A 109 -24.48 -15.74 -17.45
N ALA A 110 -23.43 -16.46 -17.86
CA ALA A 110 -22.29 -16.78 -17.01
C ALA A 110 -21.25 -15.65 -17.07
N ALA A 111 -20.91 -15.12 -15.90
CA ALA A 111 -19.87 -14.14 -15.75
C ALA A 111 -19.22 -14.27 -14.37
N ASN A 112 -17.92 -14.02 -14.31
CA ASN A 112 -17.08 -14.17 -13.12
C ASN A 112 -16.02 -13.07 -13.09
N TRP A 113 -15.48 -12.84 -11.89
CA TRP A 113 -14.25 -12.06 -11.75
C TRP A 113 -13.06 -12.97 -12.07
N ASP A 114 -12.16 -12.48 -12.92
CA ASP A 114 -10.80 -13.02 -13.06
C ASP A 114 -9.90 -12.09 -12.23
N LEU A 115 -9.21 -12.66 -11.24
CA LEU A 115 -8.29 -11.96 -10.35
C LEU A 115 -6.88 -12.44 -10.64
N TRP A 116 -5.97 -11.54 -10.95
CA TRP A 116 -4.58 -11.87 -11.21
C TRP A 116 -3.75 -11.35 -10.06
N ARG A 117 -3.25 -12.26 -9.25
CA ARG A 117 -2.34 -11.90 -8.18
C ARG A 117 -0.95 -11.70 -8.74
N HIS A 118 -0.31 -10.61 -8.36
CA HIS A 118 1.11 -10.44 -8.55
C HIS A 118 1.83 -11.55 -7.78
N ALA A 119 2.83 -12.16 -8.41
CA ALA A 119 3.58 -13.27 -7.82
C ALA A 119 5.08 -12.93 -7.67
N GLY A 120 5.45 -11.69 -7.95
CA GLY A 120 6.81 -11.19 -7.86
C GLY A 120 7.19 -10.80 -6.44
N SER A 121 8.49 -10.55 -6.25
CA SER A 121 8.98 -9.87 -5.07
C SER A 121 8.82 -8.37 -5.24
N GLN A 122 8.65 -7.65 -4.13
CA GLN A 122 8.73 -6.20 -4.18
C GLN A 122 10.11 -5.73 -4.69
N PRO A 123 10.13 -4.85 -5.71
CA PRO A 123 11.39 -4.38 -6.30
C PRO A 123 12.09 -3.36 -5.38
N ASP A 124 13.29 -2.95 -5.79
CA ASP A 124 14.05 -1.90 -5.13
C ASP A 124 14.26 -2.12 -3.63
N ARG A 125 14.51 -3.37 -3.24
CA ARG A 125 14.88 -3.77 -1.89
C ARG A 125 16.24 -4.44 -1.86
N ILE A 126 17.00 -4.15 -0.82
CA ILE A 126 18.27 -4.85 -0.55
C ILE A 126 17.93 -6.22 0.02
N ILE A 127 18.03 -7.26 -0.80
CA ILE A 127 17.76 -8.65 -0.36
C ILE A 127 19.02 -9.40 0.07
N ARG A 128 20.20 -8.88 -0.27
CA ARG A 128 21.49 -9.50 0.03
C ARG A 128 22.57 -8.45 0.22
N ILE A 129 23.36 -8.61 1.29
CA ILE A 129 24.58 -7.84 1.57
C ILE A 129 25.73 -8.83 1.70
N THR A 130 26.84 -8.57 1.03
CA THR A 130 28.08 -9.33 1.21
C THR A 130 29.17 -8.38 1.65
N ASP A 131 29.79 -8.65 2.80
CA ASP A 131 30.86 -7.82 3.32
C ASP A 131 32.21 -8.10 2.63
N GLY A 132 33.24 -7.33 2.98
CA GLY A 132 34.58 -7.49 2.41
C GLY A 132 35.30 -8.78 2.80
N LEU A 133 34.74 -9.57 3.73
CA LEU A 133 35.25 -10.86 4.18
C LEU A 133 34.46 -12.04 3.59
N GLY A 134 33.43 -11.75 2.78
CA GLY A 134 32.56 -12.75 2.16
C GLY A 134 31.40 -13.23 3.02
N GLN A 135 31.17 -12.63 4.21
CA GLN A 135 29.99 -12.95 5.01
C GLN A 135 28.74 -12.34 4.38
N VAL A 136 27.63 -13.05 4.51
CA VAL A 136 26.38 -12.74 3.84
C VAL A 136 25.29 -12.42 4.85
N VAL A 137 24.53 -11.37 4.56
CA VAL A 137 23.22 -11.12 5.16
C VAL A 137 22.17 -11.21 4.07
N GLU A 138 21.13 -12.02 4.29
CA GLU A 138 19.96 -12.10 3.42
C GLU A 138 18.75 -11.53 4.14
N ILE A 139 17.89 -10.83 3.41
CA ILE A 139 16.78 -10.06 3.96
C ILE A 139 15.52 -10.36 3.16
N ASP A 140 14.51 -10.83 3.87
CA ASP A 140 13.19 -11.12 3.32
C ASP A 140 12.23 -10.02 3.80
N TYR A 141 11.35 -9.58 2.90
CA TYR A 141 10.38 -8.52 3.13
C TYR A 141 8.97 -9.04 2.96
N ALA A 142 8.03 -8.42 3.67
CA ALA A 142 6.61 -8.57 3.41
C ALA A 142 5.86 -7.30 3.84
N ALA A 143 4.72 -7.04 3.24
CA ALA A 143 3.83 -5.98 3.68
C ALA A 143 3.14 -6.36 4.99
N LEU A 144 2.92 -5.38 5.86
CA LEU A 144 2.20 -5.62 7.11
C LEU A 144 0.78 -6.12 6.87
N THR A 145 0.15 -5.81 5.74
CA THR A 145 -1.21 -6.19 5.32
C THR A 145 -1.29 -7.58 4.70
N ASP A 146 -0.16 -8.14 4.29
CA ASP A 146 -0.06 -9.40 3.57
C ASP A 146 -0.76 -10.51 4.34
N ILE A 147 -1.73 -11.15 3.70
CA ILE A 147 -2.51 -12.23 4.29
C ILE A 147 -1.68 -13.52 4.42
N HIS A 148 -0.62 -13.66 3.65
CA HIS A 148 0.30 -14.80 3.66
C HIS A 148 1.45 -14.61 4.65
N ALA A 149 1.73 -13.38 5.08
CA ALA A 149 2.70 -13.06 6.14
C ALA A 149 2.09 -13.19 7.55
N GLU A 150 1.53 -14.35 7.87
CA GLU A 150 0.85 -14.59 9.15
C GLU A 150 1.75 -14.29 10.36
N GLY A 151 1.25 -13.45 11.27
CA GLY A 151 1.94 -13.09 12.50
C GLY A 151 3.08 -12.07 12.36
N LEU A 152 3.26 -11.47 11.18
CA LEU A 152 4.14 -10.31 10.99
C LEU A 152 3.61 -9.08 11.75
N ASP A 153 2.29 -8.89 11.76
CA ASP A 153 1.58 -7.94 12.62
C ASP A 153 1.01 -8.70 13.84
N ASP A 154 1.50 -8.38 15.04
CA ASP A 154 1.33 -9.20 16.24
C ASP A 154 0.09 -8.87 17.11
N GLY A 155 -0.90 -8.15 16.57
CA GLY A 155 -2.20 -8.04 17.23
C GLY A 155 -3.14 -6.98 16.66
N PRO A 156 -4.45 -7.07 17.01
CA PRO A 156 -5.47 -6.18 16.47
C PRO A 156 -5.22 -4.73 16.90
N GLN A 157 -5.44 -3.82 15.93
CA GLN A 157 -5.38 -2.37 16.10
C GLN A 157 -6.22 -1.82 17.26
N GLU A 158 -7.27 -2.55 17.64
CA GLU A 158 -8.33 -2.07 18.51
C GLU A 158 -7.96 -2.03 20.01
N LEU A 159 -6.71 -2.36 20.36
CA LEU A 159 -6.21 -2.40 21.74
C LEU A 159 -5.12 -1.36 22.02
N PHE A 160 -5.14 -0.23 21.33
CA PHE A 160 -4.43 0.95 21.81
C PHE A 160 -5.45 1.83 22.55
N ASP A 161 -5.57 1.64 23.86
CA ASP A 161 -6.20 2.63 24.73
C ASP A 161 -5.55 4.04 24.55
N ASP A 162 -4.35 4.09 23.94
CA ASP A 162 -3.58 5.28 23.62
C ASP A 162 -3.73 5.79 22.17
N CYS A 163 -4.47 5.10 21.27
CA CYS A 163 -4.70 5.63 19.93
C CYS A 163 -5.80 6.69 19.97
N SER A 164 -5.36 7.93 20.09
CA SER A 164 -6.23 9.11 20.13
C SER A 164 -5.89 10.01 18.95
N TRP A 165 -6.90 10.74 18.47
CA TRP A 165 -6.66 11.83 17.53
C TRP A 165 -5.54 12.75 18.07
N PRO A 166 -4.56 13.15 17.25
CA PRO A 166 -4.47 13.03 15.79
C PRO A 166 -3.66 11.81 15.27
N HIS A 167 -3.48 10.76 16.07
CA HIS A 167 -2.80 9.54 15.62
C HIS A 167 -3.69 8.73 14.67
N ASP A 168 -3.07 8.18 13.63
CA ASP A 168 -3.63 7.14 12.76
C ASP A 168 -2.92 5.83 13.08
N CYS A 169 -3.63 4.86 13.64
CA CYS A 169 -3.06 3.59 14.05
C CYS A 169 -3.50 2.44 13.14
N HIS A 170 -4.22 2.70 12.04
CA HIS A 170 -4.73 1.67 11.14
C HIS A 170 -3.60 0.88 10.45
N ARG A 171 -3.90 -0.36 10.05
CA ARG A 171 -2.94 -1.27 9.42
C ARG A 171 -2.71 -0.72 8.03
N SER A 172 -1.53 -0.14 7.83
CA SER A 172 -1.08 0.33 6.53
C SER A 172 -0.36 -0.80 5.78
N PRO A 173 -0.37 -0.84 4.43
CA PRO A 173 0.35 -1.82 3.61
C PRO A 173 1.87 -1.56 3.57
N ARG A 174 2.43 -1.27 4.74
CA ARG A 174 3.84 -0.91 4.88
C ARG A 174 4.68 -2.16 4.76
N VAL A 175 5.61 -2.12 3.85
CA VAL A 175 6.66 -3.11 3.66
C VAL A 175 7.64 -3.04 4.82
N VAL A 176 7.90 -4.19 5.44
CA VAL A 176 8.85 -4.33 6.54
C VAL A 176 9.72 -5.56 6.33
N VAL A 177 10.86 -5.63 7.02
CA VAL A 177 11.66 -6.85 7.08
C VAL A 177 10.85 -7.91 7.81
N SER A 178 10.55 -9.03 7.18
CA SER A 178 9.85 -10.16 7.80
C SER A 178 10.83 -11.14 8.43
N GLN A 179 11.96 -11.36 7.76
CA GLN A 179 13.05 -12.20 8.23
C GLN A 179 14.40 -11.62 7.78
N HIS A 180 15.45 -11.83 8.57
CA HIS A 180 16.81 -11.75 8.05
C HIS A 180 17.64 -12.95 8.49
N ARG A 181 18.64 -13.27 7.68
CA ARG A 181 19.49 -14.46 7.84
C ARG A 181 20.94 -14.01 7.79
N LEU A 182 21.70 -14.32 8.83
CA LEU A 182 23.11 -13.99 8.95
C LEU A 182 23.95 -15.24 8.76
N ASP A 183 24.91 -15.20 7.84
CA ASP A 183 25.87 -16.29 7.68
C ASP A 183 26.53 -16.60 9.02
N ALA A 184 26.47 -17.86 9.44
CA ALA A 184 27.00 -18.31 10.71
C ALA A 184 28.54 -18.40 10.69
N GLY A 185 29.17 -18.35 9.50
CA GLY A 185 30.62 -18.40 9.34
C GLY A 185 31.25 -19.74 9.72
N VAL A 186 30.43 -20.77 9.93
CA VAL A 186 30.87 -22.13 10.29
C VAL A 186 31.00 -23.02 9.05
N GLU A 187 29.98 -23.01 8.19
CA GLU A 187 29.90 -23.78 6.95
C GLU A 187 29.04 -23.02 5.93
N PRO A 188 29.32 -23.12 4.62
CA PRO A 188 28.52 -22.46 3.59
C PRO A 188 27.05 -22.86 3.66
N GLY A 189 26.15 -21.88 3.62
CA GLY A 189 24.71 -22.11 3.64
C GLY A 189 24.11 -22.31 5.04
N VAL A 190 24.92 -22.26 6.11
CA VAL A 190 24.41 -22.27 7.48
C VAL A 190 24.17 -20.82 7.93
N PHE A 191 22.91 -20.52 8.23
CA PHE A 191 22.50 -19.18 8.67
C PHE A 191 21.95 -19.21 10.09
N ARG A 192 22.17 -18.11 10.82
CA ARG A 192 21.33 -17.74 11.96
C ARG A 192 20.10 -17.00 11.43
N GLU A 193 18.92 -17.43 11.83
CA GLU A 193 17.66 -16.89 11.31
C GLU A 193 16.98 -16.01 12.34
N PHE A 194 16.46 -14.86 11.90
CA PHE A 194 15.83 -13.88 12.76
C PHE A 194 14.47 -13.49 12.19
N ASP A 195 13.40 -13.84 12.90
CA ASP A 195 12.05 -13.44 12.51
C ASP A 195 11.66 -12.13 13.17
N HIS A 196 11.04 -11.27 12.38
CA HIS A 196 10.57 -9.95 12.81
C HIS A 196 9.06 -9.96 13.01
N ARG A 197 8.62 -9.31 14.06
CA ARG A 197 7.20 -9.03 14.32
C ARG A 197 7.01 -7.59 14.76
N TYR A 198 5.96 -6.97 14.27
CA TYR A 198 5.66 -5.57 14.46
C TYR A 198 4.31 -5.42 15.14
N ARG A 199 4.18 -4.35 15.92
CA ARG A 199 2.93 -3.97 16.56
C ARG A 199 2.70 -2.49 16.46
N GLY A 200 1.47 -2.11 16.09
CA GLY A 200 1.00 -0.73 16.25
C GLY A 200 1.82 0.26 15.45
N SER A 201 1.79 0.11 14.13
CA SER A 201 2.21 1.19 13.23
C SER A 201 1.39 2.44 13.54
N ARG A 202 2.04 3.58 13.70
CA ARG A 202 1.38 4.85 14.03
C ARG A 202 1.82 5.94 13.07
N GLY A 203 0.87 6.66 12.51
CA GLY A 203 1.05 7.94 11.83
C GLY A 203 0.52 9.09 12.68
N HIS A 204 0.98 10.30 12.39
CA HIS A 204 0.43 11.53 12.95
C HIS A 204 -0.22 12.33 11.83
N LEU A 205 -1.55 12.49 11.85
CA LEU A 205 -2.31 13.06 10.75
C LEU A 205 -2.00 14.54 10.50
N LEU A 206 -1.82 15.35 11.56
CA LEU A 206 -1.49 16.79 11.40
C LEU A 206 -0.05 17.01 10.89
N GLU A 207 0.91 16.26 11.42
CA GLU A 207 2.32 16.34 11.02
C GLU A 207 2.61 15.56 9.73
N ARG A 208 1.66 14.74 9.25
CA ARG A 208 1.81 13.84 8.09
C ARG A 208 3.08 12.98 8.16
N ARG A 209 3.46 12.57 9.37
CA ARG A 209 4.66 11.77 9.60
C ARG A 209 4.33 10.41 10.16
N TRP A 210 5.20 9.45 9.87
CA TRP A 210 5.16 8.14 10.51
C TRP A 210 5.94 8.18 11.83
N LEU A 211 5.30 7.74 12.91
CA LEU A 211 5.87 7.70 14.27
C LEU A 211 6.56 6.37 14.58
N GLY A 212 6.51 5.41 13.65
CA GLY A 212 7.06 4.08 13.84
C GLY A 212 6.09 3.11 14.51
N PHE A 213 6.63 1.98 14.93
CA PHE A 213 5.89 0.93 15.62
C PHE A 213 5.82 1.16 17.12
N PHE A 214 4.74 0.75 17.77
CA PHE A 214 4.69 0.68 19.23
C PHE A 214 5.70 -0.35 19.76
N ARG A 215 5.81 -1.49 19.07
CA ARG A 215 6.75 -2.56 19.41
C ARG A 215 7.31 -3.22 18.17
N HIS A 216 8.59 -3.53 18.21
CA HIS A 216 9.26 -4.41 17.26
C HIS A 216 9.93 -5.54 18.04
N THR A 217 9.65 -6.77 17.66
CA THR A 217 10.20 -7.98 18.26
C THR A 217 11.00 -8.75 17.23
N VAL A 218 12.20 -9.16 17.60
CA VAL A 218 13.06 -10.03 16.80
C VAL A 218 13.28 -11.33 17.58
N THR A 219 13.01 -12.47 16.95
CA THR A 219 13.24 -13.79 17.53
C THR A 219 14.27 -14.53 16.70
N GLU A 220 15.39 -14.88 17.34
CA GLU A 220 16.43 -15.73 16.74
C GLU A 220 16.03 -17.19 16.85
N HIS A 221 16.22 -17.94 15.77
CA HIS A 221 15.93 -19.36 15.69
C HIS A 221 17.19 -20.16 15.35
N THR A 222 17.19 -21.41 15.80
CA THR A 222 18.14 -22.43 15.37
C THR A 222 17.40 -23.69 14.93
N TRP A 223 18.03 -24.47 14.06
CA TRP A 223 17.53 -25.78 13.67
C TRP A 223 18.20 -26.86 14.52
N HIS A 224 17.39 -27.67 15.20
CA HIS A 224 17.86 -28.80 15.98
C HIS A 224 16.98 -30.02 15.69
N GLN A 225 17.58 -31.10 15.18
CA GLN A 225 16.88 -32.35 14.81
C GLN A 225 15.70 -32.13 13.84
N GLY A 226 15.85 -31.23 12.87
CA GLY A 226 14.80 -30.90 11.90
C GLY A 226 13.67 -30.03 12.46
N GLN A 227 13.75 -29.61 13.72
CA GLN A 227 12.83 -28.67 14.33
C GLN A 227 13.46 -27.29 14.42
N ARG A 228 12.69 -26.27 14.05
CA ARG A 228 13.05 -24.86 14.23
C ARG A 228 12.67 -24.39 15.62
N LEU A 229 13.65 -24.00 16.42
CA LEU A 229 13.47 -23.63 17.83
C LEU A 229 13.88 -22.18 18.08
N PRO A 230 13.07 -21.38 18.77
CA PRO A 230 13.46 -20.03 19.18
C PRO A 230 14.49 -20.12 20.31
N ILE A 231 15.60 -19.39 20.18
CA ILE A 231 16.70 -19.41 21.16
C ILE A 231 16.93 -18.07 21.85
N ALA A 232 16.57 -16.96 21.20
CA ALA A 232 16.64 -15.64 21.79
C ALA A 232 15.50 -14.77 21.27
N ARG A 233 15.03 -13.85 22.12
CA ARG A 233 14.03 -12.85 21.73
C ARG A 233 14.42 -11.49 22.29
N ARG A 234 14.35 -10.48 21.44
CA ARG A 234 14.50 -9.07 21.81
C ARG A 234 13.26 -8.31 21.39
N SER A 235 12.72 -7.51 22.28
CA SER A 235 11.64 -6.56 21.96
C SER A 235 12.07 -5.14 22.30
N VAL A 236 11.82 -4.22 21.37
CA VAL A 236 12.04 -2.79 21.55
C VAL A 236 10.68 -2.11 21.43
N GLY A 237 10.34 -1.29 22.43
CA GLY A 237 9.13 -0.48 22.44
C GLY A 237 9.46 1.00 22.21
N PHE A 238 8.57 1.71 21.51
CA PHE A 238 8.71 3.14 21.25
C PHE A 238 7.49 3.88 21.80
N PRO A 239 7.42 4.11 23.12
CA PRO A 239 6.22 4.65 23.77
C PRO A 239 6.00 6.15 23.52
N ASN A 240 6.93 6.87 22.87
CA ASN A 240 6.81 8.31 22.72
C ASN A 240 5.66 8.67 21.75
N LEU A 241 4.63 9.29 22.31
CA LEU A 241 3.39 9.75 21.64
C LEU A 241 3.27 11.27 21.64
N SER A 242 4.33 11.99 22.06
CA SER A 242 4.23 13.45 22.20
C SER A 242 4.12 14.14 20.84
N HIS A 243 3.08 14.98 20.73
CA HIS A 243 2.87 15.88 19.61
C HIS A 243 3.94 16.98 19.61
N ASP A 244 4.68 17.11 18.51
CA ASP A 244 5.68 18.15 18.33
C ASP A 244 5.00 19.40 17.73
N GLY A 245 4.20 20.08 18.57
CA GLY A 245 3.39 21.24 18.20
C GLY A 245 4.08 22.42 17.49
N PRO A 246 5.41 22.70 17.62
CA PRO A 246 6.02 23.80 16.88
C PRO A 246 6.30 23.50 15.40
N TRP A 247 6.28 22.23 14.97
CA TRP A 247 6.68 21.82 13.61
C TRP A 247 5.55 21.26 12.76
N ALA A 248 4.36 21.09 13.33
CA ALA A 248 3.19 20.67 12.57
C ALA A 248 2.80 21.77 11.54
N PRO A 249 2.71 21.46 10.24
CA PRO A 249 2.20 22.39 9.26
C PRO A 249 0.77 22.76 9.64
N ARG A 250 0.54 24.01 10.07
CA ARG A 250 -0.79 24.49 10.45
C ARG A 250 -1.72 24.42 9.24
N PRO A 251 -2.78 23.58 9.23
CA PRO A 251 -3.63 23.43 8.05
C PRO A 251 -4.60 24.61 7.85
N TRP A 252 -4.75 25.50 8.85
CA TRP A 252 -5.72 26.60 8.82
C TRP A 252 -5.16 27.91 9.39
N PRO A 253 -5.54 29.08 8.83
CA PRO A 253 -5.24 30.37 9.42
C PRO A 253 -5.90 30.50 10.81
N ALA A 254 -5.16 31.05 11.77
CA ALA A 254 -5.46 31.07 13.21
C ALA A 254 -6.70 31.89 13.64
N SER A 255 -7.63 32.22 12.75
CA SER A 255 -8.69 33.21 13.03
C SER A 255 -10.07 32.63 13.38
N LEU A 256 -10.18 31.34 13.68
CA LEU A 256 -11.46 30.72 14.07
C LEU A 256 -11.35 29.83 15.33
N GLU A 257 -10.59 30.28 16.34
CA GLU A 257 -10.81 29.79 17.71
C GLU A 257 -11.99 30.55 18.31
N ARG A 258 -13.19 29.96 18.19
CA ARG A 258 -14.35 30.45 18.94
C ARG A 258 -14.14 30.08 20.41
N SER A 259 -13.86 31.08 21.23
CA SER A 259 -13.74 30.96 22.68
C SER A 259 -15.01 30.34 23.27
N SER A 260 -14.96 29.08 23.69
CA SER A 260 -15.95 28.52 24.60
C SER A 260 -15.57 28.90 26.03
N SER A 261 -15.95 30.11 26.45
CA SER A 261 -15.91 30.50 27.85
C SER A 261 -17.09 29.85 28.59
N ASN A 262 -16.75 29.12 29.66
CA ASN A 262 -17.60 28.51 30.68
C ASN A 262 -18.95 29.19 30.92
N ALA A 263 -20.02 28.41 30.89
CA ALA A 263 -21.25 28.70 31.63
C ALA A 263 -21.48 27.59 32.66
N SER A 264 -21.12 27.92 33.91
CA SER A 264 -21.45 27.15 35.10
C SER A 264 -22.96 27.13 35.36
N SER A 265 -23.41 25.99 35.86
CA SER A 265 -24.75 25.70 36.39
C SER A 265 -25.28 26.74 37.37
N SER A 266 -26.54 27.15 37.20
CA SER A 266 -27.41 27.54 38.32
C SER A 266 -28.88 27.20 38.03
N THR A 267 -29.53 26.78 39.11
CA THR A 267 -30.83 26.12 39.29
C THR A 267 -32.09 26.93 38.93
N ALA A 268 -33.19 26.17 38.81
CA ALA A 268 -34.55 26.51 38.42
C ALA A 268 -35.28 27.57 39.27
N ALA A 269 -36.23 28.28 38.65
CA ALA A 269 -37.52 28.66 39.24
C ALA A 269 -38.54 29.03 38.15
N SER A 270 -39.80 28.65 38.41
CA SER A 270 -40.99 28.79 37.58
C SER A 270 -41.57 30.22 37.54
N SER A 271 -42.26 30.58 36.45
CA SER A 271 -43.60 31.19 36.48
C SER A 271 -44.15 31.46 35.06
N THR A 272 -45.48 31.44 35.00
CA THR A 272 -46.47 31.35 33.90
C THR A 272 -46.53 32.52 32.88
N PRO A 273 -47.32 32.38 31.77
CA PRO A 273 -47.18 33.15 30.53
C PRO A 273 -48.03 34.43 30.49
N ALA A 274 -47.67 35.34 29.58
CA ALA A 274 -48.56 36.38 29.07
C ALA A 274 -48.38 36.55 27.55
N THR A 275 -49.45 36.24 26.84
CA THR A 275 -49.75 36.70 25.48
C THR A 275 -49.96 38.21 25.43
N CYS A 276 -49.42 38.84 24.39
CA CYS A 276 -50.10 39.83 23.55
C CYS A 276 -49.72 39.54 22.10
#